data_AF-A0A069P2Q2-F1
#
_entry.id   AF-A0A069P2Q2-F1
#
_cell.length_a   1.000
_cell.length_b   1.000
_cell.length_c   1.000
_cell.angle_alpha   90.00
_cell.angle_beta   90.00
_cell.angle_gamma   90.00
#
_symmetry.space_group_name_H-M   'P 1'
#
loop_
_entity.id
_entity.type
_entity.pdbx_description
1 polymer ?
#
loop_
_entity_poly.entity_id
_entity_poly.type
_entity_poly.pdbx_seq_one_letter_code
_entity_poly.pdbx_strand_id
1 'polypeptide(L)'
;MPVGLQIWDAQGRLVVDLTTRLARIVGSVVIDGNPFQVSSPLLAQGDIFVAFQPTNLWNFIDMDVSRPIFTIPARGGTTISWTYSPGFGSHNMRIVGSMFYGVK
;
A
#
# COMPACT_ATOMS: atom_id res chain seq x y z
N MET A 1 20.02 -16.64 7.98
CA MET A 1 20.91 -16.71 6.80
C MET A 1 20.65 -15.47 5.96
N PRO A 2 21.64 -14.68 5.55
CA PRO A 2 21.42 -13.61 4.60
C PRO A 2 20.82 -14.23 3.33
N VAL A 3 19.59 -13.86 2.99
CA VAL A 3 18.89 -14.40 1.82
C VAL A 3 19.00 -13.33 0.75
N GLY A 4 19.98 -13.46 -0.16
CA GLY A 4 20.24 -12.47 -1.21
C GLY A 4 21.44 -12.85 -2.08
N LEU A 5 21.51 -12.25 -3.27
CA LEU A 5 22.63 -12.40 -4.19
C LEU A 5 23.54 -11.15 -4.07
N GLN A 6 24.81 -11.37 -3.78
CA GLN A 6 25.84 -10.34 -3.88
C GLN A 6 26.84 -10.75 -4.96
N ILE A 7 27.15 -9.83 -5.88
CA ILE A 7 28.16 -10.03 -6.92
C ILE A 7 29.33 -9.11 -6.62
N TRP A 8 30.53 -9.67 -6.63
CA TRP A 8 31.78 -8.98 -6.37
C TRP A 8 32.64 -8.97 -7.64
N ASP A 9 33.39 -7.89 -7.87
CA ASP A 9 34.39 -7.88 -8.93
C ASP A 9 35.69 -8.58 -8.50
N ALA A 10 36.65 -8.70 -9.43
CA ALA A 10 37.95 -9.32 -9.18
C ALA A 10 38.81 -8.56 -8.16
N GLN A 11 38.47 -7.30 -7.85
CA GLN A 11 39.13 -6.45 -6.88
C GLN A 11 38.44 -6.47 -5.50
N GLY A 12 37.41 -7.29 -5.32
CA GLY A 12 36.69 -7.42 -4.06
C GLY A 12 35.74 -6.25 -3.77
N ARG A 13 35.28 -5.52 -4.80
CA ARG A 13 34.25 -4.47 -4.66
C ARG A 13 32.88 -5.07 -4.93
N LEU A 14 31.90 -4.67 -4.12
CA LEU A 14 30.50 -5.06 -4.29
C LEU A 14 29.93 -4.34 -5.52
N VAL A 15 29.49 -5.10 -6.52
CA VAL A 15 28.95 -4.60 -7.79
C VAL A 15 27.43 -4.67 -7.81
N VAL A 16 26.86 -5.73 -7.23
CA VAL A 16 25.40 -5.91 -7.12
C VAL A 16 25.08 -6.43 -5.73
N ASP A 17 24.10 -5.80 -5.09
CA ASP A 17 23.54 -6.27 -3.82
C ASP A 17 22.02 -6.41 -3.91
N LEU A 18 21.56 -7.66 -3.95
CA LEU A 18 20.14 -8.04 -3.89
C LEU A 18 19.77 -8.63 -2.52
N THR A 19 20.46 -8.23 -1.44
CA THR A 19 20.00 -8.55 -0.07
C THR A 19 18.69 -7.86 0.27
N THR A 20 18.37 -6.73 -0.35
CA THR A 20 17.02 -6.14 -0.25
C THR A 20 16.07 -6.84 -1.20
N ARG A 21 14.93 -7.31 -0.68
CA ARG A 21 13.89 -7.95 -1.49
C ARG A 21 13.18 -6.87 -2.31
N LEU A 22 12.84 -7.20 -3.56
CA LEU A 22 11.85 -6.44 -4.32
C LEU A 22 10.51 -6.50 -3.58
N ALA A 23 9.77 -5.39 -3.61
CA ALA A 23 8.44 -5.34 -3.03
C ALA A 23 7.54 -6.37 -3.74
N ARG A 24 6.89 -7.23 -2.94
CA ARG A 24 5.99 -8.28 -3.44
C ARG A 24 4.55 -7.87 -3.16
N ILE A 25 3.72 -7.86 -4.20
CA ILE A 25 2.27 -7.69 -4.07
C ILE A 25 1.70 -8.95 -3.39
N VAL A 26 0.95 -8.75 -2.32
CA VAL A 26 0.23 -9.80 -1.58
C VAL A 26 -1.20 -9.93 -2.08
N GLY A 27 -1.83 -8.81 -2.44
CA GLY A 27 -3.18 -8.81 -2.96
C GLY A 27 -3.63 -7.44 -3.44
N SER A 28 -4.90 -7.40 -3.84
CA SER A 28 -5.59 -6.19 -4.25
C SER A 28 -7.03 -6.24 -3.82
N VAL A 29 -7.62 -5.08 -3.54
CA VAL A 29 -9.03 -4.93 -3.18
C VAL A 29 -9.59 -3.66 -3.79
N VAL A 30 -10.87 -3.68 -4.15
CA VAL A 30 -11.60 -2.48 -4.55
C VAL A 30 -12.07 -1.77 -3.28
N ILE A 31 -11.73 -0.49 -3.17
CA ILE A 31 -12.27 0.41 -2.17
C ILE A 31 -13.51 1.07 -2.75
N ASP A 32 -14.65 0.83 -2.11
CA ASP A 32 -15.99 1.15 -2.57
C ASP A 32 -16.58 2.41 -1.93
N GLY A 33 -15.80 3.13 -1.12
CA GLY A 33 -16.29 4.29 -0.37
C GLY A 33 -16.68 3.97 1.07
N ASN A 34 -16.53 2.73 1.54
CA ASN A 34 -16.81 2.37 2.92
C ASN A 34 -15.52 2.10 3.71
N PRO A 35 -15.47 2.42 5.02
CA PRO A 35 -14.40 1.97 5.88
C PRO A 35 -14.39 0.44 5.94
N PHE A 36 -13.21 -0.15 5.80
CA PHE A 36 -13.06 -1.60 5.86
C PHE A 36 -11.62 -1.97 6.22
N GLN A 37 -11.36 -3.28 6.28
CA GLN A 37 -10.03 -3.81 6.51
C GLN A 37 -9.79 -5.07 5.69
N VAL A 38 -8.53 -5.30 5.34
CA VAL A 38 -8.07 -6.53 4.71
C VAL A 38 -6.97 -7.14 5.58
N SER A 39 -7.01 -8.45 5.77
CA SER A 39 -5.99 -9.18 6.53
C SER A 39 -5.40 -10.31 5.69
N SER A 40 -4.09 -10.50 5.79
CA SER A 40 -3.39 -11.62 5.16
C SER A 40 -2.17 -12.01 6.00
N PRO A 41 -1.97 -13.32 6.29
CA PRO A 41 -0.77 -13.80 6.97
C PRO A 41 0.53 -13.47 6.23
N LEU A 42 0.48 -13.27 4.90
CA LEU A 42 1.65 -12.93 4.09
C LEU A 42 2.18 -11.52 4.36
N LEU A 43 1.39 -10.65 4.99
CA LEU A 43 1.79 -9.29 5.34
C LEU A 43 2.77 -9.23 6.52
N ALA A 44 2.77 -10.24 7.39
CA ALA A 44 3.73 -10.31 8.50
C ALA A 44 5.18 -10.58 8.04
N GLN A 45 5.40 -10.87 6.75
CA GLN A 45 6.70 -11.30 6.21
C GLN A 45 7.65 -10.14 5.88
N GLY A 46 7.23 -8.88 6.01
CA GLY A 46 8.05 -7.72 5.70
C GLY A 46 7.40 -6.40 6.10
N ASP A 47 7.93 -5.31 5.56
CA ASP A 47 7.39 -3.96 5.77
C ASP A 47 6.24 -3.74 4.80
N ILE A 48 5.05 -3.45 5.34
CA ILE A 48 3.83 -3.36 4.55
C ILE A 48 3.82 -2.06 3.74
N PHE A 49 3.39 -2.16 2.48
CA PHE A 49 3.10 -1.00 1.64
C PHE A 49 1.68 -1.07 1.07
N VAL A 50 1.14 0.11 0.75
CA VAL A 50 -0.15 0.29 0.08
C VAL A 50 0.05 1.25 -1.10
N ALA A 51 -0.54 0.91 -2.25
CA ALA A 51 -0.63 1.76 -3.42
C ALA A 51 -2.10 1.85 -3.86
N PHE A 52 -2.65 3.07 -3.85
CA PHE A 52 -4.06 3.31 -4.18
C PHE A 52 -4.19 4.03 -5.53
N GLN A 53 -5.06 3.52 -6.39
CA GLN A 53 -5.37 4.06 -7.72
C GLN A 53 -6.85 4.48 -7.75
N PRO A 54 -7.17 5.79 -7.71
CA PRO A 54 -8.55 6.26 -7.74
C PRO A 54 -9.17 6.02 -9.12
N THR A 55 -10.43 5.57 -9.18
CA THR A 55 -11.14 5.32 -10.44
C THR A 55 -11.51 6.62 -11.15
N ASN A 56 -11.84 7.68 -10.40
CA ASN A 56 -12.25 8.97 -10.93
C ASN A 56 -11.37 10.07 -10.34
N LEU A 57 -10.45 10.62 -11.14
CA LEU A 57 -9.56 11.71 -10.73
C LEU A 57 -10.22 13.10 -10.80
N TRP A 58 -11.29 13.27 -11.59
CA TRP A 58 -11.79 14.61 -11.97
C TRP A 58 -13.31 14.81 -11.88
N ASN A 59 -14.06 13.90 -11.24
CA ASN A 59 -15.54 13.96 -11.20
C ASN A 59 -16.09 14.77 -10.00
N PHE A 60 -15.40 15.84 -9.57
CA PHE A 60 -15.75 16.57 -8.34
C PHE A 60 -16.24 17.98 -8.67
N ILE A 61 -17.53 18.25 -8.44
CA ILE A 61 -18.16 19.54 -8.75
C ILE A 61 -17.58 20.67 -7.88
N ASP A 62 -17.38 20.40 -6.58
CA ASP A 62 -16.91 21.40 -5.60
C ASP A 62 -15.53 21.08 -4.99
N MET A 63 -14.83 20.07 -5.52
CA MET A 63 -13.61 19.48 -4.92
C MET A 63 -13.76 19.01 -3.46
N ASP A 64 -14.99 18.96 -2.92
CA ASP A 64 -15.29 18.38 -1.61
C ASP A 64 -15.22 16.85 -1.69
N VAL A 65 -14.05 16.31 -1.32
CA VAL A 65 -13.74 14.88 -1.41
C VAL A 65 -13.23 14.31 -0.10
N SER A 66 -13.86 13.21 0.29
CA SER A 66 -13.39 12.38 1.40
C SER A 66 -12.38 11.36 0.88
N ARG A 67 -11.14 11.45 1.37
CA ARG A 67 -10.01 10.60 0.95
C ARG A 67 -9.85 9.40 1.89
N PRO A 68 -9.46 8.21 1.39
CA PRO A 68 -9.15 7.10 2.27
C PRO A 68 -7.90 7.40 3.11
N ILE A 69 -7.98 7.11 4.41
CA ILE A 69 -6.88 7.22 5.37
C ILE A 69 -6.49 5.79 5.76
N PHE A 70 -5.33 5.35 5.30
CA PHE A 70 -4.84 4.00 5.55
C PHE A 70 -4.13 3.90 6.90
N THR A 71 -4.54 2.91 7.70
CA THR A 71 -3.80 2.47 8.89
C THR A 71 -3.01 1.22 8.51
N ILE A 72 -1.69 1.35 8.53
CA ILE A 72 -0.76 0.27 8.19
C ILE A 72 -0.02 -0.11 9.49
N PRO A 73 -0.07 -1.36 9.93
CA PRO A 73 0.61 -1.78 11.14
C PRO A 73 2.11 -1.86 10.89
N ALA A 74 2.89 -1.84 11.98
CA ALA A 74 4.33 -2.08 11.92
C ALA A 74 4.64 -3.50 11.41
N ARG A 75 5.91 -3.76 11.08
CA ARG A 75 6.41 -5.08 10.66
C ARG A 75 5.91 -6.18 11.60
N GLY A 76 5.43 -7.28 11.02
CA GLY A 76 4.81 -8.39 11.74
C GLY A 76 3.29 -8.25 11.90
N GLY A 77 2.71 -7.09 11.60
CA GLY A 77 1.27 -6.92 11.47
C GLY A 77 0.68 -7.65 10.26
N THR A 78 -0.61 -7.94 10.30
CA THR A 78 -1.31 -8.71 9.24
C THR A 78 -2.51 -7.99 8.64
N THR A 79 -2.92 -6.85 9.19
CA THR A 79 -4.19 -6.20 8.84
C THR A 79 -3.97 -4.75 8.45
N ILE A 80 -4.41 -4.39 7.25
CA ILE A 80 -4.47 -3.02 6.76
C ILE A 80 -5.93 -2.58 6.86
N SER A 81 -6.19 -1.42 7.44
CA SER A 81 -7.54 -0.85 7.48
C SER A 81 -7.55 0.54 6.88
N TRP A 82 -8.74 0.99 6.49
CA TRP A 82 -8.94 2.37 6.06
C TRP A 82 -10.23 2.94 6.59
N THR A 83 -10.17 4.24 6.88
CA THR A 83 -11.32 5.09 7.12
C THR A 83 -11.33 6.19 6.07
N TYR A 84 -12.29 7.11 6.15
CA TYR A 84 -12.36 8.26 5.26
C TYR A 84 -12.17 9.55 6.06
N SER A 85 -11.45 10.51 5.46
CA SER A 85 -11.43 11.87 5.98
C SER A 85 -12.85 12.43 6.07
N PRO A 86 -13.11 13.39 6.96
CA PRO A 86 -14.36 14.12 6.96
C PRO A 86 -14.62 14.80 5.61
N GLY A 87 -15.89 14.92 5.25
CA GLY A 87 -16.36 15.74 4.14
C GLY A 87 -16.81 17.12 4.59
N PHE A 88 -16.86 18.07 3.65
CA PHE A 88 -17.24 19.46 3.92
C PHE A 88 -18.28 19.97 2.91
N GLY A 89 -19.56 19.80 3.24
CA GLY A 89 -20.65 20.34 2.42
C GLY A 89 -21.71 19.29 2.07
N SER A 90 -22.63 19.66 1.19
CA SER A 90 -23.76 18.82 0.76
C SER A 90 -23.43 17.88 -0.41
N HIS A 91 -22.30 18.10 -1.10
CA HIS A 91 -21.90 17.36 -2.29
C HIS A 91 -20.66 16.49 -2.08
N ASN A 92 -20.34 16.17 -0.82
CA ASN A 92 -19.17 15.35 -0.50
C ASN A 92 -19.24 14.00 -1.20
N MET A 93 -18.15 13.63 -1.87
CA MET A 93 -17.98 12.29 -2.44
C MET A 93 -16.76 11.60 -1.85
N ARG A 94 -16.91 10.31 -1.55
CA ARG A 94 -15.80 9.46 -1.13
C ARG A 94 -15.06 8.95 -2.34
N ILE A 95 -13.72 9.07 -2.33
CA ILE A 95 -12.89 8.56 -3.41
C ILE A 95 -12.88 7.03 -3.35
N VAL A 96 -13.22 6.42 -4.49
CA VAL A 96 -13.22 4.97 -4.72
C VAL A 96 -12.09 4.59 -5.68
N GLY A 97 -11.64 3.35 -5.65
CA GLY A 97 -10.51 2.93 -6.46
C GLY A 97 -9.99 1.53 -6.15
N SER A 98 -8.92 1.14 -6.82
CA SER A 98 -8.21 -0.11 -6.56
C SER A 98 -7.05 0.13 -5.60
N MET A 99 -6.97 -0.68 -4.55
CA MET A 99 -5.83 -0.72 -3.65
C MET A 99 -5.01 -1.99 -3.93
N PHE A 100 -3.71 -1.82 -4.17
CA PHE A 100 -2.71 -2.88 -4.18
C PHE A 100 -1.93 -2.82 -2.88
N TYR A 101 -1.70 -3.97 -2.25
CA TYR A 101 -0.99 -4.04 -0.98
C TYR A 101 0.00 -5.20 -0.97
N GLY A 102 1.09 -5.03 -0.23
CA GLY A 102 2.19 -5.98 -0.24
C GLY A 102 3.22 -5.75 0.84
N VAL A 103 4.36 -6.43 0.70
CA VAL A 103 5.49 -6.35 1.64
C VAL A 103 6.79 -6.07 0.92
N LYS A 104 7.71 -5.38 1.59
CA LYS A 104 9.12 -5.23 1.22
C LYS A 104 10.03 -5.88 2.26
#